data_AF-A0A2V6RTB6-F1
#
_entry.id   AF-A0A2V6RTB6-F1
#
_cell.length_a   1.000
_cell.length_b   1.000
_cell.length_c   1.000
_cell.angle_alpha   90.00
_cell.angle_beta   90.00
_cell.angle_gamma   90.00
#
_symmetry.space_group_name_H-M   'P 1'
#
loop_
_entity.id
_entity.type
_entity.pdbx_description
1 polymer ?
#
loop_
_entity_poly.entity_id
_entity_poly.type
_entity_poly.pdbx_seq_one_letter_code
_entity_poly.pdbx_strand_id
1 'polypeptide(L)'
;MGASSAGLKVRELGHVSLFVRDLAATRRFYRDLLGLTETGAGKDGRIVFFSAGVHHHDVSCELARAEGPGPQPKGVPGLYHIAFDVGSSLAALAAARRWVEEHGLTPFGETPSSFSVRDPDGHEIELYVDPGI
;
A
#
# COMPACT_ATOMS: atom_id res chain seq x y z
N MET A 1 -28.84 0.83 37.51
CA MET A 1 -28.50 1.35 36.17
C MET A 1 -27.06 0.97 35.91
N GLY A 2 -26.83 -0.08 35.11
CA GLY A 2 -25.51 -0.66 34.92
C GLY A 2 -24.64 0.26 34.07
N ALA A 3 -23.43 0.56 34.55
CA ALA A 3 -22.42 1.23 33.75
C ALA A 3 -22.11 0.35 32.53
N SER A 4 -22.41 0.83 31.33
CA SER A 4 -21.85 0.28 30.11
C SER A 4 -20.34 0.44 30.22
N SER A 5 -19.60 -0.65 30.38
CA SER A 5 -18.18 -0.65 30.08
C SER A 5 -18.08 -0.51 28.57
N ALA A 6 -18.00 0.73 28.09
CA ALA A 6 -17.69 0.99 26.70
C ALA A 6 -16.27 0.43 26.45
N GLY A 7 -16.22 -0.81 25.97
CA GLY A 7 -14.98 -1.45 25.55
C GLY A 7 -14.31 -0.64 24.43
N LEU A 8 -13.01 -0.86 24.25
CA LEU A 8 -12.26 -0.27 23.15
C LEU A 8 -12.96 -0.58 21.81
N LYS A 9 -13.35 0.46 21.07
CA LYS A 9 -13.86 0.36 19.70
C LYS A 9 -12.94 1.13 18.76
N VAL A 10 -12.17 0.39 17.97
CA VAL A 10 -11.37 0.96 16.87
C VAL A 10 -12.31 1.60 15.85
N ARG A 11 -11.96 2.79 15.36
CA ARG A 11 -12.76 3.54 14.38
C ARG A 11 -12.41 3.18 12.94
N GLU A 12 -11.12 3.08 12.65
CA GLU A 12 -10.56 2.88 11.31
C GLU A 12 -9.12 2.38 11.42
N LEU A 13 -8.60 1.83 10.31
CA LEU A 13 -7.18 1.60 10.15
C LEU A 13 -6.51 2.94 9.81
N GLY A 14 -5.50 3.35 10.58
CA GLY A 14 -4.84 4.64 10.36
C GLY A 14 -3.77 4.61 9.26
N HIS A 15 -2.85 3.65 9.31
CA HIS A 15 -1.80 3.47 8.30
C HIS A 15 -1.13 2.10 8.45
N VAL A 16 -0.34 1.72 7.44
CA VAL A 16 0.60 0.60 7.47
C VAL A 16 2.03 1.13 7.41
N SER A 17 2.95 0.52 8.16
CA SER A 17 4.36 0.89 8.15
C SER A 17 5.22 -0.25 7.62
N LEU A 18 6.05 0.05 6.63
CA LEU A 18 6.94 -0.90 5.98
C LEU A 18 8.39 -0.53 6.26
N PHE A 19 9.24 -1.55 6.47
CA PHE A 19 10.68 -1.37 6.33
C PHE A 19 11.06 -1.57 4.86
N VAL A 20 11.84 -0.64 4.32
CA VAL A 20 12.27 -0.63 2.92
C VAL A 20 13.78 -0.54 2.80
N ARG A 21 14.31 -1.05 1.68
CA ARG A 21 15.76 -1.04 1.41
C ARG A 21 16.26 0.26 0.80
N ASP A 22 15.44 0.94 0.00
CA ASP A 22 15.83 2.15 -0.74
C ASP A 22 14.66 3.14 -0.85
N LEU A 23 14.74 4.25 -0.11
CA LEU A 23 13.71 5.29 -0.14
C LEU A 23 13.55 5.98 -1.49
N ALA A 24 14.58 6.01 -2.34
CA ALA A 24 14.46 6.57 -3.67
C ALA A 24 13.64 5.63 -4.57
N ALA A 25 13.88 4.32 -4.49
CA ALA A 25 13.05 3.32 -5.17
C ALA A 25 11.61 3.34 -4.65
N THR A 26 11.43 3.43 -3.32
CA THR A 26 10.11 3.57 -2.69
C THR A 26 9.37 4.80 -3.20
N ARG A 27 10.01 5.97 -3.31
CA ARG A 27 9.38 7.19 -3.86
C ARG A 27 8.96 7.02 -5.32
N ARG A 28 9.83 6.45 -6.16
CA ARG A 28 9.49 6.18 -7.57
C ARG A 28 8.26 5.27 -7.68
N PHE A 29 8.12 4.30 -6.79
CA PHE A 29 6.97 3.41 -6.80
C PHE A 29 5.70 4.08 -6.24
N TYR A 30 5.71 4.50 -4.97
CA TYR A 30 4.48 4.97 -4.30
C TYR A 30 4.03 6.35 -4.78
N ARG A 31 4.96 7.29 -5.00
CA ARG A 31 4.62 8.65 -5.41
C ARG A 31 4.52 8.78 -6.93
N ASP A 32 5.57 8.37 -7.64
CA ASP A 32 5.64 8.66 -9.08
C ASP A 32 4.80 7.68 -9.92
N LEU A 33 4.78 6.38 -9.56
CA LEU A 33 4.04 5.35 -10.30
C LEU A 33 2.60 5.17 -9.79
N LEU A 34 2.40 5.01 -8.48
CA LEU A 34 1.05 4.84 -7.90
C LEU A 34 0.30 6.16 -7.65
N GLY A 35 0.99 7.30 -7.77
CA GLY A 35 0.35 8.62 -7.63
C GLY A 35 -0.01 9.01 -6.20
N LEU A 36 0.50 8.33 -5.17
CA LEU A 36 0.27 8.74 -3.79
C LEU A 36 1.01 10.06 -3.49
N THR A 37 0.41 10.89 -2.65
CA THR A 37 1.02 12.16 -2.24
C THR A 37 2.07 11.90 -1.15
N GLU A 38 3.32 12.30 -1.36
CA GLU A 38 4.33 12.35 -0.28
C GLU A 38 3.98 13.51 0.66
N THR A 39 3.53 13.20 1.87
CA THR A 39 3.06 14.22 2.83
C THR A 39 4.16 14.71 3.78
N GLY A 40 5.32 14.04 3.76
CA GLY A 40 6.50 14.51 4.47
C GLY A 40 7.54 13.41 4.69
N ALA A 41 8.56 13.76 5.48
CA ALA A 41 9.61 12.85 5.91
C ALA A 41 9.85 12.98 7.42
N GLY A 42 10.39 11.91 8.03
CA GLY A 42 10.67 11.85 9.46
C GLY A 42 12.00 11.15 9.77
N LYS A 43 12.42 11.21 11.04
CA LYS A 43 13.69 10.64 11.54
C LYS A 43 14.89 11.01 10.66
N ASP A 44 15.10 12.31 10.47
CA ASP A 44 16.20 12.86 9.64
C ASP A 44 16.22 12.28 8.22
N GLY A 45 15.04 12.12 7.63
CA GLY A 45 14.86 11.62 6.27
C GLY A 45 14.89 10.10 6.12
N ARG A 46 14.94 9.35 7.24
CA ARG A 46 14.88 7.87 7.21
C ARG A 46 13.47 7.30 6.99
N ILE A 47 12.44 8.12 7.16
CA ILE A 47 11.04 7.74 6.92
C ILE A 47 10.44 8.68 5.88
N VAL A 48 9.60 8.13 5.01
CA VAL A 48 8.71 8.87 4.10
C VAL A 48 7.26 8.47 4.36
N PHE A 49 6.36 9.42 4.18
CA PHE A 49 4.93 9.23 4.39
C PHE A 49 4.15 9.47 3.09
N PHE A 50 3.24 8.57 2.75
CA PHE A 50 2.41 8.64 1.55
C PHE A 50 0.92 8.60 1.89
N SER A 51 0.10 9.35 1.14
CA SER A 51 -1.34 9.43 1.30
C SER A 51 -2.08 9.26 -0.02
N ALA A 52 -3.19 8.51 0.01
CA ALA A 52 -4.23 8.42 -1.02
C ALA A 52 -5.27 9.55 -0.89
N GLY A 53 -5.15 10.42 0.12
CA GLY A 53 -5.98 11.61 0.31
C GLY A 53 -7.01 11.54 1.45
N VAL A 54 -7.15 10.39 2.12
CA VAL A 54 -8.11 10.20 3.23
C VAL A 54 -7.49 10.55 4.59
N HIS A 55 -6.25 10.13 4.83
CA HIS A 55 -5.50 10.41 6.04
C HIS A 55 -4.26 11.27 5.76
N HIS A 56 -3.60 11.79 6.81
CA HIS A 56 -2.30 12.46 6.64
C HIS A 56 -1.29 11.51 5.95
N HIS A 57 -1.37 10.22 6.25
CA HIS A 57 -0.65 9.17 5.53
C HIS A 57 -1.38 7.85 5.71
N ASP A 58 -1.39 7.05 4.65
CA ASP A 58 -1.93 5.68 4.64
C ASP A 58 -0.79 4.65 4.69
N VAL A 59 0.39 5.02 4.16
CA VAL A 59 1.62 4.20 4.24
C VAL A 59 2.79 5.04 4.72
N SER A 60 3.58 4.49 5.65
CA SER A 60 4.92 4.99 5.96
C SER A 60 5.98 3.97 5.58
N CYS A 61 7.10 4.43 5.05
CA CYS A 61 8.23 3.57 4.68
C CYS A 61 9.49 4.04 5.39
N GLU A 62 10.04 3.21 6.27
CA GLU A 62 11.27 3.47 7.02
C GLU A 62 12.43 2.67 6.46
N LEU A 63 13.61 3.28 6.31
CA LEU A 63 14.83 2.54 6.00
C LEU A 63 15.09 1.46 7.05
N ALA A 64 15.17 0.22 6.57
CA ALA A 64 15.54 -0.93 7.38
C ALA A 64 16.88 -0.69 8.10
N ARG A 65 17.01 -1.25 9.30
CA ARG A 65 18.21 -1.11 10.16
C ARG A 65 19.18 -2.28 10.03
N ALA A 66 18.74 -3.34 9.38
CA ALA A 66 19.50 -4.53 9.08
C ALA A 66 19.01 -5.08 7.74
N GLU A 67 19.89 -5.77 7.03
CA GLU A 67 19.46 -6.62 5.93
C GLU A 67 18.61 -7.76 6.48
N GLY A 68 17.58 -8.13 5.72
CA GLY A 68 16.68 -9.21 6.07
C GLY A 68 16.12 -9.84 4.80
N PRO A 69 15.47 -11.01 4.92
CA PRO A 69 14.66 -11.51 3.83
C PRO A 69 13.62 -10.44 3.47
N GLY A 70 13.17 -10.44 2.22
CA GLY A 70 12.02 -9.63 1.81
C GLY A 70 10.73 -10.05 2.54
N PRO A 71 9.56 -9.75 1.98
CA PRO A 71 8.28 -10.14 2.56
C PRO A 71 8.23 -11.63 2.93
N GLN A 72 7.46 -11.94 3.97
CA GLN A 72 7.27 -13.32 4.42
C GLN A 72 6.75 -14.20 3.27
N PRO A 73 7.15 -15.49 3.21
CA PRO A 73 6.62 -16.42 2.22
C PRO A 73 5.09 -16.49 2.28
N LYS A 74 4.44 -16.80 1.14
CA LYS A 74 2.99 -17.04 1.14
C LYS A 74 2.65 -18.24 2.03
N GLY A 75 1.57 -18.12 2.81
CA GLY A 75 1.06 -19.19 3.67
C GLY A 75 1.60 -19.21 5.10
N VAL A 76 2.46 -18.27 5.50
CA VAL A 76 2.84 -18.07 6.91
C VAL A 76 2.24 -16.77 7.47
N PRO A 77 2.04 -16.65 8.79
CA PRO A 77 1.57 -15.41 9.41
C PRO A 77 2.51 -14.23 9.11
N GLY A 78 1.93 -13.12 8.65
CA GLY A 78 2.66 -11.90 8.28
C GLY A 78 1.78 -10.94 7.48
N LEU A 79 2.34 -9.80 7.06
CA LEU A 79 1.67 -8.92 6.12
C LEU A 79 1.52 -9.65 4.78
N TYR A 80 0.28 -9.88 4.36
CA TYR A 80 -0.01 -10.55 3.10
C TYR A 80 0.04 -9.57 1.92
N HIS A 81 -0.83 -8.55 1.91
CA HIS A 81 -0.85 -7.48 0.92
C HIS A 81 -1.42 -6.19 1.52
N ILE A 82 -1.27 -5.08 0.79
CA ILE A 82 -1.95 -3.79 1.04
C ILE A 82 -2.78 -3.48 -0.21
N ALA A 83 -4.05 -3.10 -0.04
CA ALA A 83 -4.95 -2.80 -1.15
C ALA A 83 -5.20 -1.29 -1.28
N PHE A 84 -5.17 -0.78 -2.51
CA PHE A 84 -5.52 0.60 -2.85
C PHE A 84 -6.65 0.62 -3.88
N ASP A 85 -7.66 1.44 -3.58
CA ASP A 85 -8.72 1.76 -4.53
C ASP A 85 -8.15 2.67 -5.63
N VAL A 86 -8.27 2.23 -6.89
CA VAL A 86 -7.79 2.97 -8.07
C VAL A 86 -8.93 3.54 -8.92
N GLY A 87 -10.17 3.46 -8.45
CA GLY A 87 -11.33 4.07 -9.08
C GLY A 87 -12.62 3.28 -8.92
N SER A 88 -13.69 3.76 -9.55
CA SER A 88 -15.05 3.22 -9.36
C SER A 88 -15.56 2.38 -10.53
N SER A 89 -14.69 1.90 -11.42
CA SER A 89 -15.12 1.13 -12.60
C SER A 89 -14.06 0.16 -13.11
N LEU A 90 -14.50 -0.91 -13.77
CA LEU A 90 -13.60 -1.86 -14.45
C LEU A 90 -12.75 -1.19 -15.56
N ALA A 91 -13.25 -0.10 -16.16
CA ALA A 91 -12.48 0.68 -17.11
C ALA A 91 -11.30 1.41 -16.46
N ALA A 92 -11.49 1.94 -15.24
CA ALA A 92 -10.43 2.53 -14.44
C ALA A 92 -9.39 1.46 -14.04
N LEU A 93 -9.84 0.28 -13.61
CA LEU A 93 -8.95 -0.85 -13.32
C LEU A 93 -8.12 -1.26 -14.54
N ALA A 94 -8.75 -1.37 -15.71
CA ALA A 94 -8.05 -1.70 -16.95
C ALA A 94 -7.03 -0.61 -17.35
N ALA A 95 -7.31 0.66 -17.08
CA ALA A 95 -6.38 1.76 -17.30
C ALA A 95 -5.19 1.69 -16.33
N ALA A 96 -5.44 1.44 -15.05
CA ALA A 96 -4.40 1.23 -14.05
C ALA A 96 -3.50 0.04 -14.43
N ARG A 97 -4.08 -1.06 -14.93
CA ARG A 97 -3.32 -2.24 -15.39
C ARG A 97 -2.36 -1.88 -16.53
N ARG A 98 -2.86 -1.19 -17.57
CA ARG A 98 -2.00 -0.74 -18.68
C ARG A 98 -0.89 0.18 -18.19
N TRP A 99 -1.23 1.12 -17.31
CA TRP A 99 -0.25 2.06 -16.74
C TRP A 99 0.89 1.32 -16.04
N VAL A 100 0.60 0.35 -15.16
CA VAL A 100 1.67 -0.36 -14.45
C VAL A 100 2.51 -1.24 -15.37
N GLU A 101 1.90 -1.84 -16.42
CA GLU A 101 2.60 -2.65 -17.42
C GLU A 101 3.54 -1.79 -18.28
N GLU A 102 3.10 -0.60 -18.70
CA GLU A 102 3.93 0.36 -19.44
C GLU A 102 5.13 0.87 -18.61
N HIS A 103 5.03 0.83 -17.28
CA HIS A 103 6.11 1.16 -16.34
C HIS A 103 6.90 -0.06 -15.88
N GLY A 104 6.73 -1.22 -16.53
CA GLY A 104 7.57 -2.40 -16.35
C GLY A 104 7.21 -3.28 -15.15
N LEU A 105 6.04 -3.08 -14.53
CA LEU A 105 5.52 -4.01 -13.54
C LEU A 105 4.78 -5.16 -14.21
N THR A 106 4.82 -6.34 -13.58
CA THR A 106 4.08 -7.52 -14.02
C THR A 106 2.88 -7.76 -13.10
N PRO A 107 1.64 -7.52 -13.56
CA PRO A 107 0.44 -7.85 -12.79
C PRO A 107 0.33 -9.36 -12.50
N PHE A 108 -0.29 -9.70 -11.38
CA PHE A 108 -0.63 -11.08 -11.01
C PHE A 108 -1.84 -11.10 -10.06
N GLY A 109 -2.33 -12.29 -9.69
CA GLY A 109 -3.40 -12.41 -8.69
C GLY A 109 -4.73 -11.79 -9.14
N GLU A 110 -5.03 -11.86 -10.44
CA GLU A 110 -6.19 -11.18 -11.04
C GLU A 110 -7.52 -11.73 -10.51
N THR A 111 -8.43 -10.81 -10.21
CA THR A 111 -9.84 -11.06 -9.91
C THR A 111 -10.70 -10.25 -10.88
N PRO A 112 -12.04 -10.41 -10.89
CA PRO A 112 -12.90 -9.57 -11.70
C PRO A 112 -12.75 -8.05 -11.45
N SER A 113 -12.30 -7.65 -10.25
CA SER A 113 -12.25 -6.24 -9.83
C SER A 113 -10.93 -5.82 -9.19
N SER A 114 -9.87 -6.62 -9.31
CA SER A 114 -8.54 -6.27 -8.82
C SER A 114 -7.41 -7.03 -9.53
N PHE A 115 -6.19 -6.53 -9.37
CA PHE A 115 -4.95 -7.25 -9.65
C PHE A 115 -3.86 -6.77 -8.68
N SER A 116 -2.80 -7.56 -8.52
CA SER A 116 -1.67 -7.23 -7.67
C SER A 116 -0.41 -6.93 -8.47
N VAL A 117 0.45 -6.08 -7.91
CA VAL A 117 1.84 -5.86 -8.33
C VAL A 117 2.78 -6.00 -7.12
N ARG A 118 4.09 -5.95 -7.34
CA ARG A 118 5.08 -5.91 -6.27
C ARG A 118 5.70 -4.53 -6.16
N ASP A 119 5.84 -4.05 -4.93
CA ASP A 119 6.68 -2.90 -4.64
C ASP A 119 8.19 -3.24 -4.81
N PRO A 120 9.11 -2.26 -4.70
CA PRO A 120 10.54 -2.50 -4.86
C PRO A 120 11.14 -3.51 -3.87
N ASP A 121 10.52 -3.67 -2.70
CA ASP A 121 10.94 -4.61 -1.67
C ASP A 121 10.26 -5.98 -1.80
N GLY A 122 9.29 -6.11 -2.70
CA GLY A 122 8.57 -7.34 -3.06
C GLY A 122 7.19 -7.47 -2.40
N HIS A 123 6.75 -6.49 -1.59
CA HIS A 123 5.45 -6.49 -0.94
C HIS A 123 4.33 -6.51 -1.98
N GLU A 124 3.29 -7.28 -1.71
CA GLU A 124 2.14 -7.39 -2.60
C GLU A 124 1.24 -6.16 -2.41
N ILE A 125 1.03 -5.43 -3.50
CA ILE A 125 0.16 -4.25 -3.56
C ILE A 125 -1.00 -4.58 -4.49
N GLU A 126 -2.19 -4.71 -3.92
CA GLU A 126 -3.42 -4.93 -4.67
C GLU A 126 -3.97 -3.58 -5.13
N LEU A 127 -4.29 -3.47 -6.42
CA LEU A 127 -5.00 -2.36 -7.01
C LEU A 127 -6.40 -2.86 -7.35
N TYR A 128 -7.42 -2.28 -6.70
CA TYR A 128 -8.79 -2.73 -6.85
C TYR A 128 -9.72 -1.59 -7.19
N VAL A 129 -10.91 -1.95 -7.65
CA VAL A 129 -12.05 -1.06 -7.74
C VAL A 129 -13.19 -1.70 -6.97
N ASP A 130 -13.92 -0.93 -6.17
CA ASP A 130 -15.20 -1.37 -5.62
C ASP A 130 -16.31 -0.86 -6.55
N PRO A 131 -16.93 -1.72 -7.37
CA PRO A 131 -17.99 -1.28 -8.28
C PRO A 131 -19.26 -0.84 -7.55
N GLY A 132 -19.34 -1.01 -6.21
CA GLY A 132 -20.54 -0.75 -5.43
C GLY A 132 -21.60 -1.81 -5.73
N ILE A 133 -21.69 -2.83 -4.88
CA ILE A 133 -22.87 -3.70 -4.80
C ILE A 133 -23.82 -3.14 -3.73
#